data_AF-A0A2C6KWG1-F1
#
_entry.id   AF-A0A2C6KWG1-F1
#
_cell.length_a   1.000
_cell.length_b   1.000
_cell.length_c   1.000
_cell.angle_alpha   90.00
_cell.angle_beta   90.00
_cell.angle_gamma   90.00
#
_symmetry.space_group_name_H-M   'P 1'
#
loop_
_entity.id
_entity.type
_entity.pdbx_description
1 polymer ?
#
loop_
_entity_poly.entity_id
_entity_poly.type
_entity_poly.pdbx_seq_one_letter_code
_entity_poly.pdbx_strand_id
1 'polypeptide(L)'
;MFPGTTPPFPSPQASDPITRLQLLLSNFSSHLYDVVQQVPELAPARPFFPGPCSRPDQHTSMKTGQPSSESAGESRVSDWLLRSANNVATIMQAIETEMERLPSSNRKLEDVYQRIAFLEEQNAHAAEELRALSNQASEVRNVVRCKLRHALTEDTNIQVD
;
A
#
# COMPACT_ATOMS: atom_id res chain seq x y z
N MET A 1 14.76 -3.59 40.76
CA MET A 1 15.18 -4.38 39.57
C MET A 1 13.95 -4.62 38.72
N PHE A 2 13.84 -3.98 37.57
CA PHE A 2 13.37 -4.49 36.27
C PHE A 2 13.40 -3.31 35.28
N PRO A 3 14.22 -3.37 34.23
CA PRO A 3 14.36 -2.30 33.25
C PRO A 3 13.29 -2.47 32.17
N GLY A 4 12.32 -1.57 32.12
CA GLY A 4 11.23 -1.60 31.14
C GLY A 4 11.55 -0.70 29.95
N THR A 5 12.32 -1.25 29.01
CA THR A 5 12.30 -0.97 27.56
C THR A 5 11.53 0.26 27.10
N THR A 6 12.27 1.28 26.65
CA THR A 6 11.81 2.30 25.70
C THR A 6 11.03 1.62 24.57
N PRO A 7 9.84 2.11 24.19
CA PRO A 7 9.11 1.54 23.07
C PRO A 7 9.99 1.61 21.82
N PRO A 8 10.03 0.56 20.99
CA PRO A 8 10.77 0.61 19.75
C PRO A 8 10.23 1.79 18.94
N PHE A 9 11.14 2.61 18.41
CA PHE A 9 10.81 3.53 17.34
C PHE A 9 9.92 2.79 16.34
N PRO A 10 8.73 3.30 16.00
CA PRO A 10 7.90 2.64 15.02
C PRO A 10 8.73 2.54 13.74
N SER A 11 9.15 1.32 13.41
CA SER A 11 9.70 1.01 12.10
C SER A 11 8.70 1.56 11.09
N PRO A 12 9.13 2.33 10.08
CA PRO A 12 8.20 2.99 9.19
C PRO A 12 7.34 1.93 8.53
N GLN A 13 6.06 1.90 8.92
CA GLN A 13 4.98 1.22 8.21
C GLN A 13 4.70 1.94 6.87
N ALA A 14 5.74 2.34 6.15
CA ALA A 14 5.66 2.69 4.76
C ALA A 14 5.70 1.36 4.01
N SER A 15 4.55 0.79 3.65
CA SER A 15 4.52 -0.09 2.49
C SER A 15 5.18 0.69 1.36
N ASP A 16 6.36 0.25 0.95
CA ASP A 16 7.12 0.83 -0.13
C ASP A 16 6.18 1.07 -1.33
N PRO A 17 6.13 2.28 -1.93
CA PRO A 17 5.31 2.55 -3.11
C PRO A 17 5.55 1.51 -4.21
N ILE A 18 6.76 0.95 -4.30
CA ILE A 18 7.07 -0.16 -5.22
C ILE A 18 6.28 -1.42 -4.86
N THR A 19 6.22 -1.78 -3.58
CA THR A 19 5.47 -2.97 -3.12
C THR A 19 3.96 -2.77 -3.33
N ARG A 20 3.44 -1.56 -3.12
CA ARG A 20 2.04 -1.22 -3.42
C ARG A 20 1.73 -1.30 -4.90
N LEU A 21 2.60 -0.74 -5.74
CA LEU A 21 2.49 -0.81 -7.18
C LEU A 21 2.51 -2.26 -7.68
N GLN A 22 3.41 -3.08 -7.13
CA GLN A 22 3.50 -4.50 -7.45
C GLN A 22 2.20 -5.24 -7.11
N LEU A 23 1.60 -4.95 -5.95
CA LEU A 23 0.31 -5.53 -5.57
C LEU A 23 -0.82 -5.08 -6.49
N LEU A 24 -0.87 -3.79 -6.85
CA LEU A 24 -1.88 -3.24 -7.76
C LEU A 24 -1.76 -3.85 -9.17
N LEU A 25 -0.54 -3.97 -9.71
CA LEU A 25 -0.29 -4.61 -11.00
C LEU A 25 -0.63 -6.11 -10.98
N SER A 26 -0.34 -6.80 -9.88
CA SER A 26 -0.72 -8.20 -9.68
C SER A 26 -2.25 -8.35 -9.67
N ASN A 27 -2.95 -7.53 -8.90
CA ASN A 27 -4.41 -7.53 -8.85
C ASN A 27 -5.03 -7.20 -10.21
N PHE A 28 -4.50 -6.18 -10.89
CA PHE A 28 -4.93 -5.78 -12.23
C PHE A 28 -4.82 -6.93 -13.24
N SER A 29 -3.68 -7.61 -13.27
CA SER A 29 -3.45 -8.74 -14.19
C SER A 29 -4.33 -9.95 -13.89
N SER A 30 -4.55 -10.27 -12.61
CA SER A 30 -5.52 -11.30 -12.21
C SER A 30 -6.94 -10.94 -12.65
N HIS A 31 -7.36 -9.69 -12.44
CA HIS A 31 -8.70 -9.25 -12.78
C HIS A 31 -8.94 -9.24 -14.30
N LEU A 32 -7.94 -8.83 -15.10
CA LEU A 32 -8.01 -8.95 -16.55
C LEU A 32 -8.11 -10.41 -17.01
N TYR A 33 -7.38 -11.32 -16.37
CA TYR A 33 -7.44 -12.74 -16.67
C TYR A 33 -8.84 -13.31 -16.38
N ASP A 34 -9.40 -13.00 -15.21
CA ASP A 34 -10.75 -13.42 -14.82
C ASP A 34 -11.81 -12.89 -15.79
N VAL A 35 -11.67 -11.64 -16.22
CA VAL A 35 -12.58 -11.03 -17.20
C VAL A 35 -12.49 -11.73 -18.55
N VAL A 36 -11.28 -12.04 -19.04
CA VAL A 36 -11.09 -12.75 -20.32
C VAL A 36 -11.60 -14.19 -20.25
N GLN A 37 -11.53 -14.85 -19.09
CA GLN A 37 -12.09 -16.20 -18.90
C GLN A 37 -13.63 -16.21 -18.82
N GLN A 38 -14.24 -15.19 -18.22
CA GLN A 38 -15.70 -15.12 -18.06
C GLN A 38 -16.43 -14.65 -19.32
N VAL A 39 -15.77 -13.93 -20.23
CA VAL A 39 -16.37 -13.48 -21.51
C VAL A 39 -16.84 -14.66 -22.39
N PRO A 40 -16.05 -15.73 -22.60
CA PRO A 40 -16.48 -16.93 -23.32
C PRO A 40 -17.63 -17.70 -22.66
N GLU A 41 -17.74 -17.67 -21.32
CA GLU A 41 -18.81 -18.36 -20.58
C GLU A 41 -20.14 -17.60 -20.62
N LEU A 42 -20.07 -16.27 -20.60
CA LEU A 42 -21.24 -15.39 -20.58
C LEU A 42 -21.79 -15.08 -21.98
N ALA A 43 -20.94 -15.17 -23.02
CA ALA A 43 -21.31 -15.05 -24.41
C ALA A 43 -20.58 -16.13 -25.23
N PRO A 44 -21.07 -17.39 -25.25
CA PRO A 44 -20.50 -18.41 -26.11
C PRO A 44 -20.51 -17.91 -27.55
N ALA A 45 -19.37 -18.01 -28.23
CA ALA A 45 -19.23 -17.60 -29.63
C ALA A 45 -20.39 -18.19 -30.43
N ARG A 46 -21.29 -17.33 -30.93
CA ARG A 46 -22.37 -17.78 -31.82
C ARG A 46 -21.70 -18.52 -32.97
N PRO A 47 -21.97 -19.81 -33.18
CA PRO A 47 -21.48 -20.47 -34.37
C PRO A 47 -22.10 -19.72 -35.56
N PHE A 48 -21.25 -19.08 -36.36
CA PHE A 48 -21.62 -18.69 -37.71
C PHE A 48 -21.95 -19.98 -38.46
N PHE A 49 -23.21 -20.38 -38.45
CA PHE A 49 -23.73 -21.32 -39.43
C PHE A 49 -23.98 -20.52 -40.72
N PRO A 50 -23.19 -20.72 -41.79
CA PRO A 50 -23.62 -20.29 -43.11
C PRO A 50 -24.74 -21.26 -43.55
N GLY A 51 -25.97 -20.97 -43.13
CA GLY A 51 -27.14 -21.64 -43.69
C GLY A 51 -27.26 -21.27 -45.17
N PRO A 52 -27.49 -22.24 -46.08
CA PRO A 52 -27.55 -21.98 -47.51
C PRO A 52 -28.81 -21.16 -47.82
N CYS A 53 -28.64 -19.94 -48.35
CA CYS A 53 -29.74 -19.17 -48.92
C CYS A 53 -30.29 -19.92 -50.15
N SER A 54 -31.29 -20.77 -49.92
CA SER A 54 -32.30 -21.08 -50.92
C SER A 54 -33.37 -19.99 -50.89
N ARG A 55 -33.75 -19.60 -52.12
CA ARG A 55 -34.72 -18.60 -52.58
C ARG A 55 -35.95 -18.35 -51.68
N PRO A 56 -36.52 -17.14 -51.75
CA PRO A 56 -37.76 -16.82 -51.07
C PRO A 56 -38.93 -17.43 -51.85
N ASP A 57 -39.89 -18.03 -51.14
CA ASP A 57 -41.27 -17.57 -51.20
C ASP A 57 -42.18 -18.35 -50.25
N GLN A 58 -42.96 -17.56 -49.50
CA GLN A 58 -44.35 -17.81 -49.10
C GLN A 58 -44.70 -18.66 -47.84
N HIS A 59 -45.31 -17.89 -46.92
CA HIS A 59 -46.53 -18.17 -46.16
C HIS A 59 -46.53 -18.99 -44.85
N THR A 60 -47.11 -18.30 -43.87
CA THR A 60 -47.96 -18.77 -42.75
C THR A 60 -47.35 -19.32 -41.46
N SER A 61 -47.76 -18.60 -40.40
CA SER A 61 -48.29 -19.12 -39.14
C SER A 61 -47.34 -19.12 -37.94
N MET A 62 -47.58 -18.10 -37.12
CA MET A 62 -47.53 -18.06 -35.66
C MET A 62 -46.97 -19.31 -34.96
N LYS A 63 -45.80 -19.12 -34.34
CA LYS A 63 -45.57 -19.64 -32.99
C LYS A 63 -44.87 -18.58 -32.15
N THR A 64 -45.70 -17.87 -31.41
CA THR A 64 -45.37 -17.01 -30.28
C THR A 64 -44.51 -17.77 -29.28
N GLY A 65 -43.47 -17.11 -28.76
CA GLY A 65 -42.89 -17.44 -27.46
C GLY A 65 -41.41 -17.79 -27.43
N GLN A 66 -40.53 -16.82 -27.66
CA GLN A 66 -39.38 -16.53 -26.78
C GLN A 66 -38.55 -15.34 -27.33
N PRO A 67 -38.72 -14.14 -26.76
CA PRO A 67 -37.64 -13.16 -26.71
C PRO A 67 -37.46 -12.57 -25.31
N SER A 68 -37.56 -13.40 -24.26
CA SER A 68 -37.40 -12.95 -22.86
C SER A 68 -36.17 -13.52 -22.17
N SER A 69 -35.45 -14.45 -22.81
CA SER A 69 -34.30 -15.14 -22.22
C SER A 69 -32.96 -14.58 -22.71
N GLU A 70 -32.84 -14.22 -24.00
CA GLU A 70 -31.59 -13.72 -24.56
C GLU A 70 -31.30 -12.28 -24.10
N SER A 71 -32.32 -11.41 -24.06
CA SER A 71 -32.17 -10.01 -23.60
C SER A 71 -31.80 -9.88 -22.12
N ALA A 72 -32.28 -10.81 -21.28
CA ALA A 72 -31.93 -10.87 -19.86
C ALA A 72 -30.49 -11.38 -19.65
N GLY A 73 -30.01 -12.28 -20.53
CA GLY A 73 -28.61 -12.70 -20.57
C GLY A 73 -27.69 -11.55 -21.02
N GLU A 74 -28.02 -10.91 -22.14
CA GLU A 74 -27.27 -9.77 -22.69
C GLU A 74 -27.21 -8.57 -21.74
N SER A 75 -28.30 -8.28 -21.01
CA SER A 75 -28.31 -7.23 -19.98
C SER A 75 -27.39 -7.60 -18.81
N ARG A 76 -27.37 -8.87 -18.38
CA ARG A 76 -26.46 -9.33 -17.30
C ARG A 76 -24.99 -9.28 -17.72
N VAL A 77 -24.68 -9.63 -18.97
CA VAL A 77 -23.33 -9.51 -19.52
C VAL A 77 -22.91 -8.04 -19.59
N SER A 78 -23.81 -7.17 -20.04
CA SER A 78 -23.56 -5.72 -20.14
C SER A 78 -23.31 -5.09 -18.77
N ASP A 79 -24.11 -5.42 -17.76
CA ASP A 79 -23.93 -4.96 -16.38
C ASP A 79 -22.63 -5.47 -15.76
N TRP A 80 -22.27 -6.72 -16.04
CA TRP A 80 -21.02 -7.31 -15.57
C TRP A 80 -19.81 -6.63 -16.24
N LEU A 81 -19.84 -6.43 -17.55
CA LEU A 81 -18.77 -5.76 -18.30
C LEU A 81 -18.56 -4.33 -17.80
N LEU A 82 -19.65 -3.61 -17.51
CA LEU A 82 -19.58 -2.24 -16.99
C LEU A 82 -18.97 -2.19 -15.59
N ARG A 83 -19.30 -3.16 -14.71
CA ARG A 83 -18.68 -3.27 -13.37
C ARG A 83 -17.20 -3.63 -13.46
N SER A 84 -16.83 -4.56 -14.34
CA SER A 84 -15.44 -4.92 -14.60
C SER A 84 -14.65 -3.74 -15.15
N ALA A 85 -15.21 -2.98 -16.11
CA ALA A 85 -14.58 -1.79 -16.65
C ALA A 85 -14.37 -0.70 -15.59
N ASN A 86 -15.34 -0.49 -14.69
CA ASN A 86 -15.20 0.46 -13.59
C ASN A 86 -14.12 0.02 -12.58
N ASN A 87 -14.06 -1.28 -12.26
CA ASN A 87 -13.03 -1.82 -11.38
C ASN A 87 -11.62 -1.68 -11.98
N VAL A 88 -11.46 -1.99 -13.26
CA VAL A 88 -10.22 -1.77 -14.03
C VAL A 88 -9.80 -0.29 -14.01
N ALA A 89 -10.74 0.63 -14.25
CA ALA A 89 -10.48 2.07 -14.20
C ALA A 89 -10.02 2.54 -12.82
N THR A 90 -10.65 2.01 -11.75
CA THR A 90 -10.29 2.33 -10.36
C THR A 90 -8.88 1.84 -10.02
N ILE A 91 -8.54 0.62 -10.42
CA ILE A 91 -7.20 0.06 -10.20
C ILE A 91 -6.15 0.84 -11.00
N MET A 92 -6.46 1.23 -12.24
CA MET A 92 -5.58 2.02 -13.09
C MET A 92 -5.29 3.41 -12.51
N GLN A 93 -6.33 4.09 -11.99
CA GLN A 93 -6.15 5.37 -11.29
C GLN A 93 -5.27 5.22 -10.04
N ALA A 94 -5.42 4.12 -9.30
CA ALA A 94 -4.57 3.83 -8.14
C ALA A 94 -3.11 3.58 -8.56
N ILE A 95 -2.88 2.89 -9.69
CA ILE A 95 -1.54 2.66 -10.26
C ILE A 95 -0.90 4.00 -10.64
N GLU A 96 -1.61 4.87 -11.36
CA GLU A 96 -1.11 6.20 -11.74
C GLU A 96 -0.70 7.01 -10.50
N THR A 97 -1.55 7.00 -9.47
CA THR A 97 -1.28 7.70 -8.21
C THR A 97 -0.03 7.14 -7.50
N GLU A 98 0.16 5.82 -7.48
CA GLU A 98 1.37 5.23 -6.88
C GLU A 98 2.63 5.45 -7.74
N MET A 99 2.50 5.53 -9.06
CA MET A 99 3.61 5.87 -9.95
C MET A 99 4.14 7.29 -9.71
N GLU A 100 3.25 8.26 -9.45
CA GLU A 100 3.65 9.63 -9.09
C GLU A 100 4.38 9.70 -7.74
N ARG A 101 4.13 8.73 -6.84
CA ARG A 101 4.79 8.63 -5.52
C ARG A 101 6.14 7.94 -5.58
N LEU A 102 6.54 7.37 -6.72
CA LEU A 102 7.84 6.71 -6.83
C LEU A 102 8.98 7.73 -6.68
N PRO A 103 10.03 7.38 -5.90
CA PRO A 103 11.21 8.23 -5.83
C PRO A 103 11.80 8.39 -7.23
N SER A 104 12.20 9.62 -7.56
CA SER A 104 12.74 9.95 -8.88
C SER A 104 13.96 9.07 -9.19
N SER A 105 13.82 8.11 -10.10
CA SER A 105 14.87 7.15 -10.50
C SER A 105 16.09 7.80 -11.16
N ASN A 106 16.12 9.12 -11.31
CA ASN A 106 17.21 9.86 -11.94
C ASN A 106 18.41 10.10 -11.04
N ARG A 107 18.37 9.69 -9.77
CA ARG A 107 19.56 9.75 -8.91
C ARG A 107 20.52 8.65 -9.32
N LYS A 108 21.76 9.03 -9.64
CA LYS A 108 22.80 8.02 -9.88
C LYS A 108 23.03 7.29 -8.56
N LEU A 109 23.33 6.00 -8.65
CA LEU A 109 23.65 5.18 -7.48
C LEU A 109 24.76 5.82 -6.62
N GLU A 110 25.73 6.47 -7.28
CA GLU A 110 26.79 7.25 -6.66
C GLU A 110 26.26 8.40 -5.78
N ASP A 111 25.27 9.17 -6.26
CA ASP A 111 24.67 10.27 -5.50
C ASP A 111 23.96 9.76 -4.24
N VAL A 112 23.37 8.56 -4.32
CA VAL A 112 22.74 7.89 -3.18
C VAL A 112 23.79 7.48 -2.16
N TYR A 113 24.90 6.88 -2.58
CA TYR A 113 25.98 6.52 -1.66
C TYR A 113 26.61 7.73 -0.99
N GLN A 114 26.88 8.81 -1.73
CA GLN A 114 27.38 10.05 -1.15
C GLN A 114 26.40 10.64 -0.14
N ARG A 115 25.09 10.59 -0.45
CA ARG A 115 24.07 11.04 0.49
C ARG A 115 24.01 10.18 1.74
N ILE A 116 24.15 8.86 1.63
CA ILE A 116 24.18 7.94 2.76
C ILE A 116 25.39 8.25 3.64
N ALA A 117 26.59 8.33 3.07
CA ALA A 117 27.82 8.64 3.81
C ALA A 117 27.71 9.98 4.56
N PHE A 118 27.17 11.01 3.92
CA PHE A 118 26.91 12.30 4.57
C PHE A 118 25.93 12.18 5.75
N LEU A 119 24.85 11.42 5.58
CA LEU A 119 23.87 11.22 6.66
C LEU A 119 24.43 10.38 7.81
N GLU A 120 25.30 9.42 7.52
CA GLU A 120 26.00 8.63 8.53
C GLU A 120 26.95 9.50 9.35
N GLU A 121 27.69 10.39 8.70
CA GLU A 121 28.56 11.36 9.37
C GLU A 121 27.76 12.32 10.28
N GLN A 122 26.66 12.88 9.76
CA GLN A 122 25.78 13.73 10.57
C GLN A 122 25.16 12.99 11.75
N ASN A 123 24.75 11.72 11.57
CA ASN A 123 24.24 10.89 12.66
C ASN A 123 25.32 10.60 13.70
N ALA A 124 26.57 10.34 13.29
CA ALA A 124 27.68 10.12 14.20
C ALA A 124 27.94 11.37 15.06
N HIS A 125 28.00 12.54 14.43
CA HIS A 125 28.17 13.81 15.13
C HIS A 125 27.02 14.08 16.13
N ALA A 126 25.77 13.93 15.68
CA ALA A 126 24.61 14.09 16.56
C ALA A 126 24.62 13.10 17.74
N ALA A 127 25.07 11.86 17.52
CA ALA A 127 25.21 10.88 18.59
C ALA A 127 26.29 11.26 19.62
N GLU A 128 27.38 11.88 19.19
CA GLU A 128 28.42 12.40 20.08
C GLU A 128 27.91 13.58 20.92
N GLU A 129 27.20 14.53 20.30
CA GLU A 129 26.57 15.64 21.02
C GLU A 129 25.58 15.15 22.08
N LEU A 130 24.73 14.16 21.73
CA LEU A 130 23.80 13.56 22.67
C LEU A 130 24.51 12.87 23.84
N ARG A 131 25.66 12.20 23.59
CA ARG A 131 26.47 11.61 24.65
C ARG A 131 27.06 12.68 25.56
N ALA A 132 27.59 13.77 24.99
CA ALA A 132 28.14 14.89 25.77
C ALA A 132 27.08 15.54 26.66
N LEU A 133 25.90 15.84 26.09
CA LEU A 133 24.76 16.40 26.82
C LEU A 133 24.26 15.44 27.91
N SER A 134 24.18 14.14 27.62
CA SER A 134 23.80 13.13 28.60
C SER A 134 24.77 13.09 29.79
N ASN A 135 26.07 13.15 29.52
CA ASN A 135 27.11 13.19 30.56
C ASN A 135 26.96 14.44 31.44
N GLN A 136 26.80 15.62 30.82
CA GLN A 136 26.59 16.87 31.55
C GLN A 136 25.31 16.84 32.39
N ALA A 137 24.20 16.32 31.83
CA ALA A 137 22.95 16.15 32.57
C ALA A 137 23.11 15.19 33.76
N SER A 138 23.91 14.14 33.61
CA SER A 138 24.22 13.20 34.70
C SER A 138 25.05 13.87 35.80
N GLU A 139 25.99 14.73 35.43
CA GLU A 139 26.82 15.49 36.37
C GLU A 139 25.97 16.49 37.17
N VAL A 140 25.15 17.30 36.49
CA VAL A 140 24.22 18.23 37.14
C VAL A 140 23.29 17.48 38.10
N ARG A 141 22.74 16.33 37.67
CA ARG A 141 21.91 15.49 38.54
C ARG A 141 22.65 15.00 39.77
N ASN A 142 23.91 14.59 39.62
CA ASN A 142 24.74 14.13 40.74
C ASN A 142 25.05 15.28 41.71
N VAL A 143 25.38 16.47 41.22
CA VAL A 143 25.61 17.66 42.04
C VAL A 143 24.35 18.05 42.83
N VAL A 144 23.19 18.09 42.17
CA VAL A 144 21.90 18.35 42.83
C VAL A 144 21.61 17.30 43.89
N ARG A 145 21.84 16.01 43.59
CA ARG A 145 21.64 14.92 44.54
C ARG A 145 22.56 15.03 45.76
N CYS A 146 23.83 15.40 45.55
CA CYS A 146 24.78 15.61 46.65
C CYS A 146 24.39 16.80 47.51
N LYS A 147 24.03 17.94 46.92
CA LYS A 147 23.57 19.13 47.65
C LYS A 147 22.29 18.86 48.43
N LEU A 148 21.32 18.16 47.83
CA LEU A 148 20.09 17.76 48.51
C LEU A 148 20.38 16.84 49.70
N ARG A 149 21.25 15.83 49.52
CA ARG A 149 21.63 14.93 50.62
C ARG A 149 22.30 15.71 51.75
N HIS A 150 23.24 16.58 51.43
CA HIS A 150 23.94 17.41 52.41
C HIS A 150 22.99 18.34 53.18
N ALA A 151 22.09 19.05 52.50
CA ALA A 151 21.08 19.89 53.14
C ALA A 151 20.15 19.07 54.06
N LEU A 152 19.73 17.87 53.63
CA LEU A 152 18.93 16.99 54.47
C LEU A 152 19.71 16.49 55.69
N THR A 153 20.99 16.11 55.56
CA THR A 153 21.76 15.56 56.69
C THR A 153 22.27 16.63 57.66
N GLU A 154 22.73 17.78 57.17
CA GLU A 154 23.36 18.81 58.00
C GLU A 154 22.36 19.84 58.56
N ASP A 155 21.35 20.26 57.79
CA ASP A 155 20.39 21.25 58.27
C ASP A 155 19.23 20.64 59.08
N THR A 156 19.00 19.31 59.00
CA THR A 156 17.88 18.69 59.75
C THR A 156 18.27 17.72 60.86
N ASN A 157 19.55 17.38 61.05
CA ASN A 157 20.03 16.47 62.11
C ASN A 157 19.16 15.20 62.28
N ILE A 158 18.63 14.65 61.18
CA ILE A 158 17.89 13.39 61.18
C ILE A 158 18.92 12.28 60.94
N GLN A 159 19.37 11.64 62.01
CA GLN A 159 20.05 10.35 61.92
C GLN A 159 19.02 9.31 61.45
N VAL A 160 19.23 8.77 60.24
CA VAL A 160 18.50 7.60 59.76
C VAL A 160 19.29 6.37 60.24
N ASP A 161 18.85 5.78 61.35
CA ASP A 161 19.21 4.42 61.78
C ASP A 161 18.62 3.36 60.83
#